data_AF-A0A7K1AAG2-F1
#
_entry.id   AF-A0A7K1AAG2-F1
#
_cell.length_a   1.000
_cell.length_b   1.000
_cell.length_c   1.000
_cell.angle_alpha   90.00
_cell.angle_beta   90.00
_cell.angle_gamma   90.00
#
_symmetry.space_group_name_H-M   'P 1'
#
loop_
_entity.id
_entity.type
_entity.pdbx_description
1 polymer ?
#
loop_
_entity_poly.entity_id
_entity_poly.type
_entity_poly.pdbx_seq_one_letter_code
_entity_poly.pdbx_strand_id
1 'polypeptide(L)'
;LGTLDVAIGEIGWAMFRGMMYSLGFVSVVGILGLIPSLAGAALAVVAATIVAFAFASLGMGITSYMKSFQQLDMVTFFLLPMFLFSGTLFPVTIFPTWAQFLIQALPLRQAIELVRDAMTLNISLSMLGHLAYFAVMIIGGLFFTTRRLTALFLR
;
A
#
# COMPACT_ATOMS: atom_id res chain seq x y z
N LEU A 1 -28.05 -7.72 -1.11
CA LEU A 1 -26.63 -7.28 -1.00
C LEU A 1 -25.77 -8.50 -1.24
N GLY A 2 -25.04 -8.52 -2.35
CA GLY A 2 -24.10 -9.57 -2.67
C GLY A 2 -22.81 -9.43 -1.86
N THR A 3 -22.03 -10.50 -1.80
CA THR A 3 -20.72 -10.53 -1.10
C THR A 3 -19.70 -9.55 -1.70
N LEU A 4 -19.83 -9.30 -3.01
CA LEU A 4 -19.08 -8.29 -3.74
C LEU A 4 -19.40 -6.87 -3.27
N ASP A 5 -20.68 -6.57 -2.97
CA ASP A 5 -21.09 -5.24 -2.52
C ASP A 5 -20.45 -4.90 -1.18
N VAL A 6 -20.38 -5.88 -0.28
CA VAL A 6 -19.72 -5.74 1.03
C VAL A 6 -18.21 -5.54 0.85
N ALA A 7 -17.56 -6.32 -0.01
CA ALA A 7 -16.13 -6.18 -0.27
C ALA A 7 -15.77 -4.82 -0.86
N ILE A 8 -16.54 -4.35 -1.85
CA ILE A 8 -16.34 -3.03 -2.46
C ILE A 8 -16.56 -1.93 -1.41
N GLY A 9 -17.56 -2.08 -0.54
CA GLY A 9 -17.81 -1.15 0.56
C GLY A 9 -16.64 -1.06 1.55
N GLU A 10 -16.13 -2.19 2.02
CA GLU A 10 -15.01 -2.22 2.97
C GLU A 10 -13.70 -1.71 2.35
N ILE A 11 -13.38 -2.13 1.13
CA ILE A 11 -12.19 -1.66 0.42
C ILE A 11 -12.31 -0.16 0.14
N GLY A 12 -13.48 0.31 -0.30
CA GLY A 12 -13.76 1.73 -0.51
C GLY A 12 -13.59 2.55 0.77
N TRP A 13 -14.07 2.03 1.91
CA TRP A 13 -13.86 2.66 3.21
C TRP A 13 -12.38 2.69 3.62
N ALA A 14 -11.63 1.62 3.37
CA ALA A 14 -10.19 1.58 3.61
C ALA A 14 -9.43 2.60 2.75
N MET A 15 -9.80 2.72 1.47
CA MET A 15 -9.25 3.73 0.56
C MET A 15 -9.54 5.15 1.04
N PHE A 16 -10.79 5.43 1.42
CA PHE A 16 -11.19 6.75 1.93
C PHE A 16 -10.41 7.13 3.19
N ARG A 17 -10.26 6.21 4.15
CA ARG A 17 -9.41 6.43 5.34
C ARG A 17 -7.96 6.70 4.97
N GLY A 18 -7.39 5.92 4.05
CA GLY A 18 -6.03 6.13 3.55
C GLY A 18 -5.85 7.52 2.92
N MET A 19 -6.81 7.96 2.10
CA MET A 19 -6.84 9.29 1.52
C MET A 19 -6.87 10.37 2.62
N MET A 20 -7.74 10.24 3.62
CA MET A 20 -7.82 11.19 4.73
C MET A 20 -6.51 11.28 5.53
N TYR A 21 -5.86 10.15 5.82
CA TYR A 21 -4.56 10.15 6.50
C TYR A 21 -3.47 10.82 5.68
N SER A 22 -3.44 10.57 4.37
CA SER A 22 -2.47 11.19 3.46
C SER A 22 -2.68 12.70 3.34
N LEU A 23 -3.94 13.16 3.28
CA LEU A 23 -4.27 14.59 3.28
C LEU A 23 -3.84 15.25 4.58
N GLY A 24 -4.15 14.65 5.73
CA GLY A 24 -3.69 15.16 7.02
C GLY A 24 -2.17 15.29 7.09
N PHE A 25 -1.44 14.28 6.62
CA PHE A 25 0.02 14.32 6.56
C PHE A 25 0.54 15.43 5.63
N VAL A 26 0.01 15.53 4.42
CA VAL A 26 0.40 16.56 3.45
C VAL A 26 0.07 17.97 3.96
N SER A 27 -1.06 18.17 4.63
CA SER A 27 -1.40 19.45 5.25
C SER A 27 -0.36 19.87 6.29
N VAL A 28 0.07 18.95 7.17
CA VAL A 28 1.10 19.23 8.17
C VAL A 28 2.44 19.57 7.50
N VAL A 29 2.88 18.77 6.52
CA VAL A 29 4.12 19.03 5.76
C VAL A 29 4.04 20.36 5.01
N GLY A 30 2.87 20.74 4.51
CA GLY A 30 2.58 22.02 3.87
C GLY A 30 2.73 23.21 4.81
N ILE A 31 2.17 23.12 6.02
CA ILE A 31 2.32 24.16 7.05
C ILE A 31 3.80 24.35 7.43
N LEU A 32 4.59 23.28 7.44
CA LEU A 32 6.02 23.33 7.70
C LEU A 32 6.86 23.89 6.53
N GLY A 33 6.24 24.17 5.38
CA GLY A 33 6.94 24.68 4.20
C GLY A 33 7.85 23.65 3.52
N LEU A 34 7.62 22.35 3.74
CA LEU A 34 8.44 21.26 3.23
C LEU A 34 7.94 20.68 1.89
N ILE A 35 6.88 21.26 1.32
CA ILE A 35 6.30 20.81 0.05
C ILE A 35 7.03 21.48 -1.13
N PRO A 36 7.68 20.72 -2.03
CA PRO A 36 8.35 21.29 -3.20
C PRO A 36 7.37 21.92 -4.19
N SER A 37 6.20 21.29 -4.39
CA SER A 37 5.16 21.78 -5.29
C SER A 37 3.78 21.30 -4.87
N LEU A 38 2.75 22.14 -5.07
CA LEU A 38 1.37 21.76 -4.75
C LEU A 38 0.84 20.63 -5.66
N ALA A 39 1.29 20.60 -6.92
CA ALA A 39 0.99 19.52 -7.85
C ALA A 39 1.59 18.19 -7.39
N GLY A 40 2.85 18.19 -6.93
CA GLY A 40 3.50 16.99 -6.39
C GLY A 40 2.81 16.49 -5.12
N ALA A 41 2.38 17.40 -4.25
CA ALA A 41 1.60 17.05 -3.06
C ALA A 41 0.25 16.38 -3.41
N ALA A 42 -0.45 16.89 -4.43
CA ALA A 42 -1.69 16.26 -4.90
C ALA A 42 -1.42 14.86 -5.49
N LEU A 43 -0.36 14.69 -6.28
CA LEU A 43 0.02 13.38 -6.81
C LEU A 43 0.45 12.40 -5.70
N ALA A 44 1.12 12.88 -4.64
CA ALA A 44 1.49 12.07 -3.50
C ALA A 44 0.25 11.51 -2.76
N VAL A 45 -0.82 12.30 -2.64
CA VAL A 45 -2.11 11.84 -2.08
C VAL A 45 -2.74 10.76 -2.97
N VAL A 46 -2.71 10.94 -4.29
CA VAL A 46 -3.23 9.93 -5.23
C VAL A 46 -2.41 8.65 -5.13
N ALA A 47 -1.08 8.75 -5.11
CA ALA A 47 -0.17 7.62 -4.93
C ALA A 47 -0.45 6.88 -3.60
N ALA A 48 -0.58 7.61 -2.50
CA ALA A 48 -0.91 7.02 -1.19
C ALA A 48 -2.27 6.31 -1.21
N THR A 49 -3.24 6.85 -1.93
CA THR A 49 -4.57 6.23 -2.09
C THR A 49 -4.50 4.92 -2.90
N ILE A 50 -3.66 4.87 -3.95
CA ILE A 50 -3.39 3.64 -4.72
C ILE A 50 -2.73 2.58 -3.83
N VAL A 51 -1.75 2.98 -3.02
CA VAL A 51 -1.10 2.08 -2.05
C VAL A 51 -2.13 1.56 -1.04
N ALA A 52 -2.99 2.43 -0.49
CA ALA A 52 -4.05 2.02 0.43
C ALA A 52 -5.01 1.02 -0.21
N PHE A 53 -5.37 1.22 -1.48
CA PHE A 53 -6.19 0.27 -2.24
C PHE A 53 -5.51 -1.09 -2.38
N ALA A 54 -4.22 -1.11 -2.76
CA ALA A 54 -3.46 -2.35 -2.91
C ALA A 54 -3.41 -3.15 -1.60
N PHE A 55 -3.05 -2.49 -0.49
CA PHE A 55 -3.00 -3.14 0.82
C PHE A 55 -4.39 -3.54 1.33
N ALA A 56 -5.43 -2.75 1.09
CA ALA A 56 -6.79 -3.12 1.47
C ALA A 56 -7.30 -4.35 0.71
N SER A 57 -7.05 -4.41 -0.61
CA SER A 57 -7.50 -5.51 -1.47
C SER A 57 -6.88 -6.87 -1.07
N LEU A 58 -5.57 -6.88 -0.74
CA LEU A 58 -4.89 -8.07 -0.23
C LEU A 58 -5.22 -8.34 1.24
N GLY A 59 -5.24 -7.30 2.06
CA GLY A 59 -5.47 -7.38 3.50
C GLY A 59 -6.79 -8.05 3.83
N MET A 60 -7.87 -7.67 3.14
CA MET A 60 -9.20 -8.27 3.30
C MET A 60 -9.18 -9.78 3.01
N GLY A 61 -8.46 -10.18 1.96
CA GLY A 61 -8.29 -11.60 1.62
C GLY A 61 -7.54 -12.35 2.71
N ILE A 62 -6.43 -11.80 3.21
CA ILE A 62 -5.61 -12.44 4.26
C ILE A 62 -6.38 -12.55 5.57
N THR A 63 -7.04 -11.48 6.02
CA THR A 63 -7.80 -11.47 7.28
C THR A 63 -8.98 -12.43 7.25
N SER A 64 -9.53 -12.76 6.08
CA SER A 64 -10.60 -13.77 5.95
C SER A 64 -10.18 -15.21 6.32
N TYR A 65 -8.87 -15.47 6.47
CA TYR A 65 -8.34 -16.75 6.96
C TYR A 65 -8.05 -16.73 8.46
N MET A 66 -8.05 -15.55 9.08
CA MET A 66 -7.78 -15.39 10.50
C MET A 66 -9.04 -15.70 11.30
N LYS A 67 -8.91 -16.64 12.24
CA LYS A 67 -10.01 -17.15 13.08
C LYS A 67 -9.93 -16.69 14.53
N SER A 68 -8.84 -16.04 14.91
CA SER A 68 -8.60 -15.56 16.27
C SER A 68 -7.94 -14.19 16.26
N PHE A 69 -8.15 -13.42 17.32
CA PHE A 69 -7.54 -12.10 17.47
C PHE A 69 -6.02 -12.17 17.54
N GLN A 70 -5.42 -13.17 18.21
CA GLN A 70 -3.97 -13.38 18.20
C GLN A 70 -3.37 -13.58 16.80
N GLN A 71 -4.13 -14.11 15.83
CA GLN A 71 -3.62 -14.24 14.46
C GLN A 71 -3.49 -12.90 13.75
N LEU A 72 -4.20 -11.85 14.20
CA LEU A 72 -4.02 -10.49 13.67
C LEU A 72 -2.64 -9.92 14.02
N ASP A 73 -2.05 -10.33 15.15
CA ASP A 73 -0.68 -9.91 15.53
C ASP A 73 0.36 -10.37 14.51
N MET A 74 0.05 -11.43 13.75
CA MET A 74 0.90 -11.90 12.66
C MET A 74 1.04 -10.85 11.54
N VAL A 75 0.02 -10.01 11.31
CA VAL A 75 0.11 -8.89 10.36
C VAL A 75 1.18 -7.90 10.82
N THR A 76 1.15 -7.51 12.09
CA THR A 76 2.12 -6.60 12.68
C THR A 76 3.53 -7.19 12.65
N PHE A 77 3.66 -8.50 12.91
CA PHE A 77 4.93 -9.22 12.84
C PHE A 77 5.58 -9.15 11.46
N PHE A 78 4.80 -9.16 10.37
CA PHE A 78 5.33 -8.99 9.01
C PHE A 78 5.53 -7.53 8.62
N LEU A 79 4.69 -6.61 9.10
CA LEU A 79 4.82 -5.19 8.81
C LEU A 79 6.08 -4.58 9.42
N LEU A 80 6.48 -5.02 10.61
CA LEU A 80 7.64 -4.48 11.32
C LEU A 80 8.96 -4.68 10.56
N PRO A 81 9.36 -5.89 10.12
CA PRO A 81 10.56 -6.06 9.31
C PRO A 81 10.44 -5.35 7.95
N MET A 82 9.26 -5.34 7.33
CA MET A 82 9.06 -4.58 6.09
C MET A 82 9.34 -3.09 6.28
N PHE A 83 8.92 -2.51 7.41
CA PHE A 83 9.19 -1.13 7.77
C PHE A 83 10.67 -0.88 8.01
N LEU A 84 11.33 -1.75 8.79
CA LEU A 84 12.77 -1.64 9.05
C LEU A 84 13.60 -1.68 7.77
N PHE A 85 13.25 -2.57 6.84
CA PHE A 85 13.96 -2.75 5.58
C PHE A 85 13.44 -1.87 4.44
N SER A 86 12.50 -0.96 4.68
CA SER A 86 11.87 -0.15 3.64
C SER A 86 12.80 0.85 2.93
N GLY A 87 14.06 0.97 3.36
CA GLY A 87 15.05 1.88 2.80
C GLY A 87 14.95 3.32 3.31
N THR A 88 14.11 3.59 4.31
CA THR A 88 13.96 4.90 4.97
C THR A 88 14.90 5.04 6.16
N LEU A 89 15.03 3.98 6.97
CA LEU A 89 15.92 3.96 8.14
C LEU A 89 17.35 3.54 7.77
N PHE A 90 17.47 2.51 6.91
CA PHE A 90 18.75 1.94 6.49
C PHE A 90 18.87 2.00 4.96
N PRO A 91 19.93 2.60 4.39
CA PRO A 91 20.13 2.61 2.94
C PRO A 91 20.24 1.18 2.40
N VAL A 92 19.55 0.88 1.29
CA VAL A 92 19.53 -0.48 0.72
C VAL A 92 20.92 -0.94 0.27
N THR A 93 21.81 0.01 -0.05
CA THR A 93 23.19 -0.24 -0.52
C THR A 93 24.10 -0.92 0.51
N ILE A 94 23.74 -0.89 1.81
CA ILE A 94 24.53 -1.55 2.86
C ILE A 94 24.33 -3.07 2.88
N PHE A 95 23.23 -3.56 2.30
CA PHE A 95 22.88 -4.98 2.31
C PHE A 95 23.58 -5.72 1.16
N PRO A 96 23.87 -7.02 1.33
CA PRO A 96 24.39 -7.85 0.25
C PRO A 96 23.40 -7.92 -0.92
N THR A 97 23.89 -8.10 -2.15
CA THR A 97 23.11 -7.97 -3.39
C THR A 97 21.83 -8.82 -3.39
N TRP A 98 21.88 -10.04 -2.85
CA TRP A 98 20.70 -10.91 -2.74
C TRP A 98 19.60 -10.31 -1.86
N ALA A 99 19.97 -9.65 -0.76
CA ALA A 99 19.03 -9.02 0.16
C ALA A 99 18.46 -7.74 -0.45
N GLN A 100 19.24 -7.02 -1.27
CA GLN A 100 18.75 -5.84 -1.98
C GLN A 100 17.58 -6.20 -2.90
N PHE A 101 17.65 -7.31 -3.63
CA PHE A 101 16.54 -7.77 -4.48
C PHE A 101 15.28 -8.08 -3.67
N LEU A 102 15.42 -8.73 -2.51
CA LEU A 102 14.29 -9.00 -1.62
C LEU A 102 13.66 -7.72 -1.10
N ILE A 103 14.48 -6.76 -0.66
CA ILE A 103 14.04 -5.47 -0.15
C ILE A 103 13.35 -4.65 -1.24
N GLN A 104 13.90 -4.64 -2.46
CA GLN A 104 13.28 -3.98 -3.60
C GLN A 104 11.92 -4.60 -3.95
N ALA A 105 11.75 -5.92 -3.77
CA ALA A 105 10.46 -6.57 -3.99
C ALA A 105 9.40 -6.27 -2.92
N LEU A 106 9.79 -5.67 -1.77
CA LEU A 106 8.85 -5.38 -0.69
C LEU A 106 7.84 -4.29 -1.12
N PRO A 107 6.54 -4.49 -0.88
CA PRO A 107 5.53 -3.53 -1.30
C PRO A 107 5.67 -2.20 -0.58
N LEU A 108 6.17 -2.21 0.66
CA LEU A 108 6.40 -0.98 1.41
C LEU A 108 7.53 -0.13 0.80
N ARG A 109 8.58 -0.77 0.26
CA ARG A 109 9.66 -0.06 -0.45
C ARG A 109 9.11 0.62 -1.70
N GLN A 110 8.35 -0.14 -2.50
CA GLN A 110 7.71 0.33 -3.73
C GLN A 110 6.74 1.49 -3.45
N ALA A 111 6.00 1.45 -2.32
CA ALA A 111 5.11 2.53 -1.89
C ALA A 111 5.86 3.82 -1.61
N ILE A 112 6.98 3.73 -0.87
CA ILE A 112 7.77 4.90 -0.48
C ILE A 112 8.41 5.55 -1.70
N GLU A 113 8.95 4.76 -2.64
CA GLU A 113 9.52 5.29 -3.88
C GLU A 113 8.45 5.97 -4.74
N LEU A 114 7.27 5.34 -4.90
CA LEU A 114 6.16 5.92 -5.64
C LEU A 114 5.69 7.27 -5.06
N VAL A 115 5.47 7.33 -3.74
CA VAL A 115 5.02 8.57 -3.07
C VAL A 115 6.11 9.64 -3.14
N ARG A 116 7.39 9.26 -3.03
CA ARG A 116 8.52 10.19 -3.16
C ARG A 116 8.61 10.77 -4.56
N ASP A 117 8.59 9.92 -5.58
CA ASP A 117 8.64 10.34 -6.98
C ASP A 117 7.44 11.24 -7.33
N ALA A 118 6.25 10.90 -6.83
CA ALA A 118 5.06 11.73 -6.98
C ALA A 118 5.23 13.11 -6.30
N MET A 119 5.75 13.14 -5.08
CA MET A 119 5.97 14.38 -4.31
C MET A 119 6.95 15.33 -4.99
N THR A 120 8.00 14.77 -5.63
CA THR A 120 9.04 15.55 -6.32
C THR A 120 8.74 15.78 -7.79
N LEU A 121 7.58 15.35 -8.32
CA LEU A 121 7.25 15.37 -9.74
C LEU A 121 8.29 14.66 -10.63
N ASN A 122 8.94 13.63 -10.09
CA ASN A 122 9.93 12.83 -10.81
C ASN A 122 9.22 11.75 -11.65
N ILE A 123 8.65 12.16 -12.78
CA ILE A 123 7.95 11.26 -13.69
C ILE A 123 8.98 10.50 -14.53
N SER A 124 9.42 9.36 -14.00
CA SER A 124 10.41 8.49 -14.62
C SER A 124 9.83 7.10 -14.92
N LEU A 125 10.58 6.28 -15.64
CA LEU A 125 10.18 4.89 -15.93
C LEU A 125 10.06 4.04 -14.66
N SER A 126 10.78 4.35 -13.58
CA SER A 126 10.64 3.64 -12.30
C SER A 126 9.25 3.87 -11.69
N MET A 127 8.71 5.08 -11.79
CA MET A 127 7.36 5.41 -11.33
C MET A 127 6.30 4.53 -11.99
N LEU A 128 6.44 4.28 -13.30
CA LEU A 128 5.57 3.34 -14.02
C LEU A 128 5.73 1.90 -13.51
N GLY A 129 6.96 1.49 -13.19
CA GLY A 129 7.24 0.20 -12.56
C GLY A 129 6.52 0.03 -11.21
N HIS A 130 6.57 1.05 -10.35
CA HIS A 130 5.86 1.06 -9.07
C HIS A 130 4.33 1.01 -9.25
N LEU A 131 3.80 1.77 -10.21
CA LEU A 131 2.36 1.73 -10.54
C LEU A 131 1.94 0.36 -11.07
N ALA A 132 2.74 -0.25 -11.94
CA ALA A 132 2.48 -1.59 -12.45
C ALA A 132 2.52 -2.64 -11.32
N TYR A 133 3.48 -2.52 -10.39
CA TYR A 133 3.55 -3.37 -9.20
C TYR A 133 2.25 -3.29 -8.38
N PHE A 134 1.77 -2.08 -8.08
CA PHE A 134 0.52 -1.92 -7.33
C PHE A 134 -0.71 -2.33 -8.12
N ALA A 135 -0.73 -2.15 -9.44
CA ALA A 135 -1.82 -2.65 -10.28
C ALA A 135 -1.91 -4.18 -10.21
N VAL A 136 -0.78 -4.89 -10.32
CA VAL A 136 -0.73 -6.35 -10.15
C VAL A 136 -1.21 -6.75 -8.77
N MET A 137 -0.76 -6.04 -7.72
CA MET A 137 -1.17 -6.29 -6.35
C MET A 137 -2.69 -6.11 -6.15
N ILE A 138 -3.28 -5.04 -6.70
CA ILE A 138 -4.72 -4.77 -6.63
C ILE A 138 -5.50 -5.85 -7.36
N ILE A 139 -5.12 -6.18 -8.60
CA ILE A 139 -5.81 -7.19 -9.40
C ILE A 139 -5.74 -8.56 -8.71
N GLY A 140 -4.57 -8.94 -8.22
CA GLY A 140 -4.37 -10.19 -7.48
C GLY A 140 -5.16 -10.22 -6.17
N GLY A 141 -5.15 -9.14 -5.41
CA GLY A 141 -5.89 -9.00 -4.15
C GLY A 141 -7.40 -9.06 -4.36
N LEU A 142 -7.94 -8.32 -5.32
CA LEU A 142 -9.37 -8.35 -5.65
C LEU A 142 -9.81 -9.73 -6.14
N PHE A 143 -9.02 -10.37 -7.00
CA PHE A 143 -9.30 -11.71 -7.49
C PHE A 143 -9.32 -12.74 -6.35
N PHE A 144 -8.33 -12.69 -5.48
CA PHE A 144 -8.21 -13.57 -4.32
C PHE A 144 -9.38 -13.37 -3.34
N THR A 145 -9.65 -12.11 -2.97
CA THR A 145 -10.74 -11.74 -2.05
C THR A 145 -12.10 -12.14 -2.62
N THR A 146 -12.36 -11.86 -3.90
CA THR A 146 -13.60 -12.26 -4.58
C THR A 146 -13.79 -13.76 -4.54
N ARG A 147 -12.80 -14.55 -4.97
CA ARG A 147 -12.88 -16.02 -4.97
C ARG A 147 -13.15 -16.58 -3.58
N ARG A 148 -12.47 -16.02 -2.58
CA ARG A 148 -12.62 -16.48 -1.20
C ARG A 148 -14.01 -16.18 -0.65
N LEU A 149 -14.53 -14.97 -0.85
CA LEU A 149 -15.86 -14.59 -0.39
C LEU A 149 -16.95 -15.39 -1.11
N THR A 150 -16.86 -15.56 -2.43
CA THR A 150 -17.77 -16.42 -3.18
C THR A 150 -17.79 -17.85 -2.63
N ALA A 151 -16.64 -18.44 -2.32
CA ALA A 151 -16.57 -19.80 -1.77
C ALA A 151 -17.10 -19.91 -0.32
N LEU A 152 -17.12 -18.80 0.43
CA LEU A 152 -17.58 -18.76 1.82
C LEU A 152 -19.10 -18.64 1.93
N PHE A 153 -19.72 -17.88 1.03
CA PHE A 153 -21.14 -17.54 1.08
C PHE A 153 -22.02 -18.33 0.11
N LEU A 154 -21.45 -19.02 -0.89
CA LEU A 154 -22.17 -19.99 -1.72
C LEU A 154 -22.17 -21.42 -1.11
N ARG A 155 -21.96 -21.52 0.21
CA ARG A 155 -22.25 -22.72 1.01
C ARG A 155 -23.51 -22.47 1.80
#